data_AF-A0A1I0LZA7-F1
#
_entry.id   AF-A0A1I0LZA7-F1
#
_cell.length_a   1.000
_cell.length_b   1.000
_cell.length_c   1.000
_cell.angle_alpha   90.00
_cell.angle_beta   90.00
_cell.angle_gamma   90.00
#
_symmetry.space_group_name_H-M   'P 1'
#
loop_
_entity.id
_entity.type
_entity.pdbx_description
1 polymer ?
#
loop_
_entity_poly.entity_id
_entity_poly.type
_entity_poly.pdbx_seq_one_letter_code
_entity_poly.pdbx_strand_id
1 'polypeptide(L)'
;MDIGYILLFLLFEMALSLVLAIIIEVIFVHFYERLTIKSDLVLVMLINVVTNPIVVTIANSFVLSTNISKWWVQLPLEAIVVIVEWQFYKNYVTRIKRPLKCSVLANGISYFLPMLVAFILSSSFGATTVFANPIMVTNDPFLRNHQDECLFSGDTYSANGEGGELKLYQSPETPWVVDSIPNGTDFLIHMTYESHGIIWGNVIGEYQGWVNLSWQKLKYSKDMFLNDHKDNYTNYNGEIKGYETKSKIVLWTFPHSSDYQVYTDAKEINRYVSRINNNKDTYVFIDEEGNKWVASPEDLRWIYVSDPENTDLANIRYFDRVLFENEQTPPRISWDYIGFMLVVSFISSSIGVHYIKTKVNIHVQQNIQ
;
A
#
# COMPACT_ATOMS: atom_id res chain seq x y z
N MET A 1 12.94 8.30 -7.94
CA MET A 1 11.81 7.56 -8.54
C MET A 1 12.10 7.43 -10.02
N ASP A 2 12.31 6.20 -10.52
CA ASP A 2 12.63 5.99 -11.94
C ASP A 2 11.46 6.45 -12.80
N ILE A 3 11.73 7.33 -13.76
CA ILE A 3 10.75 7.82 -14.73
C ILE A 3 10.12 6.62 -15.48
N GLY A 4 10.87 5.54 -15.68
CA GLY A 4 10.37 4.31 -16.29
C GLY A 4 9.25 3.63 -15.50
N TYR A 5 9.38 3.52 -14.16
CA TYR A 5 8.35 2.90 -13.32
C TYR A 5 7.08 3.74 -13.25
N ILE A 6 7.21 5.06 -13.18
CA ILE A 6 6.06 5.98 -13.19
C ILE A 6 5.30 5.85 -14.51
N LEU A 7 6.04 5.85 -15.62
CA LEU A 7 5.46 5.77 -16.96
C LEU A 7 4.76 4.42 -17.19
N LEU A 8 5.37 3.32 -16.71
CA LEU A 8 4.77 1.99 -16.77
C LEU A 8 3.48 1.90 -15.95
N PHE A 9 3.48 2.45 -14.74
CA PHE A 9 2.30 2.49 -13.87
C PHE A 9 1.15 3.30 -14.51
N LEU A 10 1.45 4.47 -15.08
CA LEU A 10 0.47 5.30 -15.78
C LEU A 10 -0.13 4.61 -17.01
N LEU A 11 0.70 3.87 -17.76
CA LEU A 11 0.24 3.10 -18.92
C LEU A 11 -0.68 1.94 -18.50
N PHE A 12 -0.36 1.26 -17.39
CA PHE A 12 -1.19 0.19 -16.85
C PHE A 12 -2.56 0.70 -16.40
N GLU A 13 -2.60 1.78 -15.63
CA GLU A 13 -3.84 2.43 -15.18
C GLU A 13 -4.72 2.86 -16.36
N MET A 14 -4.11 3.43 -17.40
CA MET A 14 -4.80 3.82 -18.63
C MET A 14 -5.38 2.61 -19.37
N ALA A 15 -4.60 1.54 -19.53
CA ALA A 15 -5.04 0.33 -20.21
C ALA A 15 -6.19 -0.36 -19.48
N LEU A 16 -6.09 -0.47 -18.14
CA LEU A 16 -7.11 -1.09 -17.31
C LEU A 16 -8.42 -0.28 -17.36
N SER A 17 -8.34 1.04 -17.18
CA SER A 17 -9.50 1.93 -17.25
C SER A 17 -10.20 1.84 -18.61
N LEU A 18 -9.43 1.82 -19.71
CA LEU A 18 -9.99 1.70 -21.06
C LEU A 18 -10.70 0.37 -21.29
N VAL A 19 -10.06 -0.75 -20.95
CA VAL A 19 -10.64 -2.09 -21.14
C VAL A 19 -11.94 -2.21 -20.35
N LEU A 20 -11.93 -1.74 -19.11
CA LEU A 20 -13.08 -1.82 -18.23
C LEU A 20 -14.24 -0.95 -18.74
N ALA A 21 -13.96 0.28 -19.16
CA ALA A 21 -14.96 1.16 -19.75
C ALA A 21 -15.56 0.57 -21.03
N ILE A 22 -14.74 0.05 -21.95
CA ILE A 22 -15.24 -0.61 -23.17
C ILE A 22 -16.18 -1.76 -22.82
N ILE A 23 -15.79 -2.64 -21.89
CA ILE A 23 -16.62 -3.79 -21.47
C ILE A 23 -17.94 -3.30 -20.90
N ILE A 24 -17.90 -2.38 -19.94
CA ILE A 24 -19.08 -1.86 -19.24
C ILE A 24 -20.02 -1.15 -20.22
N GLU A 25 -19.50 -0.27 -21.06
CA GLU A 25 -20.33 0.53 -21.96
C GLU A 25 -20.91 -0.27 -23.11
N VAL A 26 -20.16 -1.21 -23.67
CA VAL A 26 -20.70 -2.12 -24.69
C VAL A 26 -21.81 -2.99 -24.10
N ILE A 27 -21.62 -3.53 -22.90
CA ILE A 27 -22.67 -4.29 -22.18
C ILE A 27 -23.88 -3.37 -21.93
N PHE A 28 -23.66 -2.18 -21.39
CA PHE A 28 -24.70 -1.23 -21.07
C PHE A 28 -25.52 -0.85 -22.31
N VAL A 29 -24.87 -0.41 -23.39
CA VAL A 29 -25.55 0.01 -24.62
C VAL A 29 -26.26 -1.17 -25.30
N HIS A 30 -25.69 -2.37 -25.21
CA HIS A 30 -26.33 -3.59 -25.71
C HIS A 30 -27.63 -3.91 -24.97
N PHE A 31 -27.66 -3.85 -23.64
CA PHE A 31 -28.85 -4.17 -22.85
C PHE A 31 -29.87 -3.01 -22.76
N TYR A 32 -29.39 -1.77 -22.62
CA TYR A 32 -30.23 -0.60 -22.37
C TYR A 32 -30.88 -0.07 -23.66
N GLU A 33 -30.10 0.16 -24.72
CA GLU A 33 -30.61 0.67 -26.01
C GLU A 33 -30.91 -0.47 -27.02
N ARG A 34 -30.68 -1.74 -26.64
CA ARG A 34 -30.83 -2.91 -27.52
C ARG A 34 -30.00 -2.79 -28.80
N LEU A 35 -28.81 -2.23 -28.66
CA LEU A 35 -27.91 -2.00 -29.78
C LEU A 35 -27.28 -3.32 -30.21
N THR A 36 -27.72 -3.83 -31.36
CA THR A 36 -27.23 -5.11 -31.94
C THR A 36 -26.50 -4.92 -33.26
N ILE A 37 -26.48 -3.69 -33.79
CA ILE A 37 -25.77 -3.37 -35.03
C ILE A 37 -24.28 -3.26 -34.72
N LYS A 38 -23.47 -4.08 -35.39
CA LYS A 38 -22.02 -4.14 -35.21
C LYS A 38 -21.33 -2.79 -35.43
N SER A 39 -21.76 -2.00 -36.44
CA SER A 39 -21.16 -0.68 -36.72
C SER A 39 -21.31 0.29 -35.55
N ASP A 40 -22.47 0.28 -34.90
CA ASP A 40 -22.80 1.23 -33.85
C ASP A 40 -22.09 0.83 -32.54
N LEU A 41 -21.94 -0.48 -32.28
CA LEU A 41 -21.12 -0.98 -31.17
C LEU A 41 -19.63 -0.67 -31.36
N VAL A 42 -19.11 -0.83 -32.59
CA VAL A 42 -17.72 -0.46 -32.92
C VAL A 42 -17.51 1.04 -32.73
N LEU A 43 -18.49 1.88 -33.09
CA LEU A 43 -18.39 3.31 -32.88
C LEU A 43 -18.35 3.67 -31.39
N VAL A 44 -19.17 3.05 -30.54
CA VAL A 44 -19.12 3.21 -29.08
C VAL A 44 -17.74 2.83 -28.52
N MET A 45 -17.17 1.71 -28.97
CA MET A 45 -15.81 1.30 -28.59
C MET A 45 -14.76 2.33 -29.02
N LEU A 46 -14.82 2.81 -30.27
CA LEU A 46 -13.85 3.77 -30.80
C LEU A 46 -13.89 5.10 -30.05
N ILE A 47 -15.08 5.57 -29.68
CA ILE A 47 -15.24 6.79 -28.89
C ILE A 47 -14.52 6.62 -27.54
N ASN A 48 -14.75 5.51 -26.84
CA ASN A 48 -14.09 5.18 -25.57
C ASN A 48 -12.55 5.06 -25.69
N VAL A 49 -12.06 4.50 -26.79
CA VAL A 49 -10.60 4.41 -27.10
C VAL A 49 -9.97 5.79 -27.23
N VAL A 50 -10.74 6.81 -27.62
CA VAL A 50 -10.25 8.18 -27.74
C VAL A 50 -10.44 8.95 -26.44
N THR A 51 -11.63 8.89 -25.83
CA THR A 51 -12.00 9.75 -24.70
C THR A 51 -11.31 9.35 -23.40
N ASN A 52 -11.30 8.06 -23.06
CA ASN A 52 -10.80 7.60 -21.76
C ASN A 52 -9.30 7.77 -21.57
N PRO A 53 -8.43 7.42 -22.54
CA PRO A 53 -6.99 7.64 -22.38
C PRO A 53 -6.62 9.10 -22.19
N ILE A 54 -7.33 10.02 -22.86
CA ILE A 54 -7.10 11.47 -22.75
C ILE A 54 -7.45 11.94 -21.33
N VAL A 55 -8.63 11.58 -20.81
CA VAL A 55 -9.04 11.99 -19.46
C VAL A 55 -8.10 11.44 -18.39
N VAL A 56 -7.77 10.15 -18.45
CA VAL A 56 -6.88 9.51 -17.48
C VAL A 56 -5.49 10.14 -17.52
N THR A 57 -4.95 10.42 -18.72
CA THR A 57 -3.64 11.03 -18.87
C THR A 57 -3.61 12.46 -18.31
N ILE A 58 -4.61 13.28 -18.63
CA ILE A 58 -4.68 14.67 -18.14
C ILE A 58 -4.86 14.68 -16.62
N ALA A 59 -5.80 13.88 -16.09
CA ALA A 59 -6.06 13.82 -14.66
C ALA A 59 -4.82 13.38 -13.87
N ASN A 60 -4.15 12.30 -14.30
CA ASN A 60 -2.94 11.82 -13.63
C ASN A 60 -1.77 12.80 -13.77
N SER A 61 -1.57 13.40 -14.94
CA SER A 61 -0.49 14.39 -15.15
C SER A 61 -0.69 15.62 -14.28
N PHE A 62 -1.94 16.08 -14.13
CA PHE A 62 -2.26 17.25 -13.32
C PHE A 62 -2.08 16.98 -11.82
N VAL A 63 -2.47 15.79 -11.33
CA VAL A 63 -2.24 15.37 -9.93
C VAL A 63 -0.75 15.16 -9.64
N LEU A 64 0.04 14.69 -10.61
CA LEU A 64 1.49 14.60 -10.44
C LEU A 64 2.16 15.98 -10.41
N SER A 65 1.57 16.97 -11.08
CA SER A 65 2.10 18.33 -11.19
C SER A 65 1.58 19.28 -10.10
N THR A 66 0.50 18.91 -9.41
CA THR A 66 -0.21 19.76 -8.45
C THR A 66 -0.66 18.94 -7.25
N ASN A 67 -0.66 19.52 -6.04
CA ASN A 67 -1.16 18.82 -4.86
C ASN A 67 -2.71 18.83 -4.76
N ILE A 68 -3.40 18.88 -5.90
CA ILE A 68 -4.86 18.94 -5.99
C ILE A 68 -5.39 17.52 -6.06
N SER A 69 -6.41 17.23 -5.26
CA SER A 69 -7.07 15.93 -5.27
C SER A 69 -7.60 15.57 -6.67
N LYS A 70 -7.31 14.33 -7.11
CA LYS A 70 -7.71 13.78 -8.42
C LYS A 70 -9.19 13.98 -8.73
N TRP A 71 -10.03 13.91 -7.70
CA TRP A 71 -11.48 14.13 -7.80
C TRP A 71 -11.86 15.46 -8.43
N TRP A 72 -11.16 16.55 -8.08
CA TRP A 72 -11.47 17.89 -8.57
C TRP A 72 -11.07 18.10 -10.03
N VAL A 73 -10.15 17.28 -10.54
CA VAL A 73 -9.67 17.35 -11.92
C VAL A 73 -10.47 16.40 -12.80
N GLN A 74 -10.72 15.18 -12.32
CA GLN A 74 -11.33 14.13 -13.11
C GLN A 74 -12.82 14.42 -13.36
N LEU A 75 -13.58 14.87 -12.36
CA LEU A 75 -15.03 15.09 -12.52
C LEU A 75 -15.37 16.11 -13.65
N PRO A 76 -14.70 17.27 -13.76
CA PRO A 76 -14.88 18.16 -14.91
C PRO A 76 -14.50 17.51 -16.26
N LEU A 77 -13.44 16.71 -16.30
CA LEU A 77 -12.99 16.03 -17.51
C LEU A 77 -14.00 14.97 -17.98
N GLU A 78 -14.54 14.18 -17.06
CA GLU A 78 -15.62 13.20 -17.36
C GLU A 78 -16.88 13.91 -17.87
N ALA A 79 -17.23 15.08 -17.31
CA ALA A 79 -18.35 15.88 -17.80
C ALA A 79 -18.13 16.36 -19.25
N ILE A 80 -16.89 16.71 -19.63
CA ILE A 80 -16.53 17.05 -21.01
C ILE A 80 -16.68 15.82 -21.92
N VAL A 81 -16.20 14.66 -21.48
CA VAL A 81 -16.36 13.40 -22.23
C VAL A 81 -17.83 13.11 -22.50
N VAL A 82 -18.68 13.17 -21.47
CA VAL A 82 -20.13 12.95 -21.62
C VAL A 82 -20.72 13.84 -22.72
N ILE A 83 -20.30 15.11 -22.80
CA ILE A 83 -20.76 16.04 -23.84
C ILE A 83 -20.25 15.62 -25.22
N VAL A 84 -18.97 15.25 -25.33
CA VAL A 84 -18.36 14.79 -26.58
C VAL A 84 -19.04 13.52 -27.09
N GLU A 85 -19.17 12.50 -26.23
CA GLU A 85 -19.82 11.24 -26.60
C GLU A 85 -21.27 11.44 -26.97
N TRP A 86 -21.99 12.31 -26.26
CA TRP A 86 -23.36 12.69 -26.64
C TRP A 86 -23.43 13.24 -28.06
N GLN A 87 -22.51 14.13 -28.44
CA GLN A 87 -22.46 14.68 -29.80
C GLN A 87 -22.19 13.60 -30.84
N PHE A 88 -21.26 12.68 -30.56
CA PHE A 88 -20.97 11.57 -31.45
C PHE A 88 -22.16 10.60 -31.58
N TYR A 89 -22.79 10.21 -30.47
CA TYR A 89 -23.98 9.36 -30.49
C TYR A 89 -25.14 10.01 -31.23
N LYS A 90 -25.35 11.32 -31.06
CA LYS A 90 -26.41 12.06 -31.75
C LYS A 90 -26.20 12.11 -33.27
N ASN A 91 -24.96 12.26 -33.73
CA ASN A 91 -24.66 12.52 -35.14
C ASN A 91 -24.38 11.24 -35.94
N TYR A 92 -23.88 10.18 -35.31
CA TYR A 92 -23.34 9.02 -36.01
C TYR A 92 -23.99 7.68 -35.61
N VAL A 93 -24.69 7.60 -34.47
CA VAL A 93 -25.37 6.37 -34.06
C VAL A 93 -26.84 6.43 -34.43
N THR A 94 -27.29 5.47 -35.24
CA THR A 94 -28.63 5.50 -35.84
C THR A 94 -29.75 5.06 -34.90
N ARG A 95 -29.44 4.23 -33.90
CA ARG A 95 -30.46 3.56 -33.04
C ARG A 95 -30.58 4.07 -31.61
N ILE A 96 -29.66 4.91 -31.14
CA ILE A 96 -29.75 5.45 -29.77
C ILE A 96 -30.85 6.51 -29.73
N LYS A 97 -31.95 6.22 -29.03
CA LYS A 97 -33.12 7.13 -28.99
C LYS A 97 -32.87 8.35 -28.11
N ARG A 98 -32.03 8.21 -27.08
CA ARG A 98 -31.76 9.24 -26.08
C ARG A 98 -30.25 9.40 -25.87
N PRO A 99 -29.53 9.98 -26.84
CA PRO A 99 -28.06 9.96 -26.85
C PRO A 99 -27.43 10.64 -25.63
N LEU A 100 -28.04 11.70 -25.11
CA LEU A 100 -27.55 12.35 -23.89
C LEU A 100 -27.70 11.46 -22.66
N LYS A 101 -28.86 10.80 -22.49
CA LYS A 101 -29.08 9.89 -21.35
C LYS A 101 -28.19 8.67 -21.43
N CYS A 102 -27.98 8.15 -22.65
CA CYS A 102 -27.08 7.04 -22.90
C CYS A 102 -25.65 7.40 -22.48
N SER A 103 -25.12 8.54 -22.95
CA SER A 103 -23.78 9.04 -22.58
C SER A 103 -23.62 9.24 -21.07
N VAL A 104 -24.55 9.95 -20.42
CA VAL A 104 -24.51 10.19 -18.96
C VAL A 104 -24.50 8.88 -18.17
N LEU A 105 -25.34 7.92 -18.55
CA LEU A 105 -25.45 6.65 -17.84
C LEU A 105 -24.26 5.72 -18.10
N ALA A 106 -23.79 5.63 -19.35
CA ALA A 106 -22.66 4.80 -19.72
C ALA A 106 -21.41 5.24 -18.96
N ASN A 107 -21.05 6.52 -19.06
CA ASN A 107 -19.88 7.08 -18.39
C ASN A 107 -20.04 7.07 -16.86
N GLY A 108 -21.23 7.36 -16.36
CA GLY A 108 -21.51 7.29 -14.92
C GLY A 108 -21.31 5.88 -14.36
N ILE A 109 -21.81 4.85 -15.05
CA ILE A 109 -21.61 3.46 -14.63
C ILE A 109 -20.13 3.07 -14.74
N SER A 110 -19.46 3.40 -15.85
CA SER A 110 -18.03 3.13 -16.05
C SER A 110 -17.16 3.76 -14.96
N TYR A 111 -17.52 4.95 -14.49
CA TYR A 111 -16.80 5.66 -13.43
C TYR A 111 -17.10 5.11 -12.02
N PHE A 112 -18.37 4.92 -11.67
CA PHE A 112 -18.77 4.58 -10.30
C PHE A 112 -18.75 3.07 -10.00
N LEU A 113 -18.93 2.21 -11.00
CA LEU A 113 -18.98 0.76 -10.79
C LEU A 113 -17.66 0.18 -10.24
N PRO A 114 -16.47 0.55 -10.75
CA PRO A 114 -15.20 0.07 -10.20
C PRO A 114 -15.01 0.50 -8.74
N MET A 115 -15.46 1.71 -8.38
CA MET A 115 -15.41 2.23 -7.02
C MET A 115 -16.31 1.46 -6.06
N LEU A 116 -17.51 1.12 -6.52
CA LEU A 116 -18.45 0.30 -5.77
C LEU A 116 -17.90 -1.11 -5.55
N VAL A 117 -17.31 -1.71 -6.58
CA VAL A 117 -16.65 -3.03 -6.48
C VAL A 117 -15.49 -2.98 -5.49
N ALA A 118 -14.62 -1.96 -5.57
CA ALA A 118 -13.52 -1.76 -4.63
C ALA A 118 -14.04 -1.60 -3.19
N PHE A 119 -15.09 -0.80 -2.99
CA PHE A 119 -15.73 -0.61 -1.69
C PHE A 119 -16.28 -1.93 -1.13
N ILE A 120 -17.00 -2.71 -1.93
CA ILE A 120 -17.55 -4.01 -1.53
C ILE A 120 -16.43 -5.01 -1.20
N LEU A 121 -15.40 -5.11 -2.04
CA LEU A 121 -14.26 -5.99 -1.79
C LEU A 121 -13.51 -5.58 -0.51
N SER A 122 -13.27 -4.28 -0.30
CA SER A 122 -12.64 -3.77 0.94
C SER A 122 -13.49 -4.02 2.20
N SER A 123 -14.81 -4.13 2.04
CA SER A 123 -15.74 -4.42 3.14
C SER A 123 -15.90 -5.92 3.42
N SER A 124 -15.57 -6.78 2.45
CA SER A 124 -15.80 -8.24 2.49
C SER A 124 -14.55 -9.02 2.91
N PHE A 125 -13.36 -8.45 2.68
CA PHE A 125 -12.13 -8.90 3.33
C PHE A 125 -12.01 -8.12 4.63
N GLY A 126 -12.43 -8.75 5.74
CA GLY A 126 -12.11 -8.25 7.08
C GLY A 126 -10.63 -7.91 7.14
N ALA A 127 -10.35 -6.70 7.62
CA ALA A 127 -9.06 -6.04 7.60
C ALA A 127 -7.91 -6.94 8.09
N THR A 128 -7.36 -7.76 7.21
CA THR A 128 -5.95 -8.11 7.26
C THR A 128 -5.25 -6.92 6.64
N THR A 129 -5.08 -5.89 7.46
CA THR A 129 -4.05 -4.90 7.22
C THR A 129 -2.73 -5.64 7.29
N VAL A 130 -2.33 -6.26 6.17
CA VAL A 130 -0.92 -6.35 5.89
C VAL A 130 -0.51 -4.90 5.73
N PHE A 131 0.02 -4.31 6.80
CA PHE A 131 0.83 -3.11 6.69
C PHE A 131 1.98 -3.52 5.77
N ALA A 132 1.77 -3.34 4.46
CA ALA A 132 2.89 -3.14 3.56
C ALA A 132 3.54 -1.86 4.08
N ASN A 133 4.50 -2.01 5.00
CA ASN A 133 5.36 -0.93 5.41
C ASN A 133 5.83 -0.28 4.10
N PRO A 134 5.54 1.01 3.88
CA PRO A 134 5.99 1.67 2.67
C PRO A 134 7.49 1.47 2.62
N ILE A 135 7.96 0.66 1.65
CA ILE A 135 9.38 0.46 1.40
C ILE A 135 9.92 1.85 1.15
N MET A 136 10.60 2.41 2.14
CA MET A 136 11.23 3.72 2.04
C MET A 136 12.31 3.55 0.98
N VAL A 137 12.07 4.02 -0.24
CA VAL A 137 13.05 3.87 -1.33
C VAL A 137 14.27 4.70 -0.96
N THR A 138 15.27 4.04 -0.39
CA THR A 138 16.56 4.66 -0.07
C THR A 138 17.26 5.02 -1.37
N ASN A 139 17.92 6.17 -1.42
CA ASN A 139 18.69 6.58 -2.60
C ASN A 139 20.06 5.87 -2.68
N ASP A 140 20.21 4.74 -1.99
CA ASP A 140 21.43 3.95 -1.87
C ASP A 140 21.75 3.24 -3.21
N PRO A 141 22.91 3.54 -3.85
CA PRO A 141 23.27 2.96 -5.13
C PRO A 141 23.52 1.45 -5.10
N PHE A 142 24.01 0.92 -3.98
CA PHE A 142 24.27 -0.51 -3.81
C PHE A 142 22.94 -1.27 -3.71
N LEU A 143 22.03 -0.81 -2.85
CA LEU A 143 20.72 -1.42 -2.68
C LEU A 143 19.94 -1.46 -4.00
N ARG A 144 20.03 -0.40 -4.82
CA ARG A 144 19.35 -0.37 -6.12
C ARG A 144 19.82 -1.47 -7.08
N ASN A 145 21.10 -1.84 -7.01
CA ASN A 145 21.68 -2.86 -7.88
C ASN A 145 21.50 -4.29 -7.32
N HIS A 146 21.36 -4.44 -6.00
CA HIS A 146 21.23 -5.72 -5.31
C HIS A 146 19.86 -5.92 -4.65
N GLN A 147 18.83 -5.22 -5.13
CA GLN A 147 17.54 -5.18 -4.45
C GLN A 147 16.90 -6.57 -4.30
N ASP A 148 17.05 -7.43 -5.31
CA ASP A 148 16.48 -8.78 -5.32
C ASP A 148 17.24 -9.76 -4.38
N GLU A 149 18.45 -9.38 -3.94
CA GLU A 149 19.27 -10.15 -2.99
C GLU A 149 19.08 -9.67 -1.54
N CYS A 150 18.41 -8.54 -1.35
CA CYS A 150 18.22 -7.94 -0.03
C CYS A 150 16.88 -8.38 0.59
N LEU A 151 16.89 -8.59 1.91
CA LEU A 151 15.68 -8.90 2.68
C LEU A 151 15.20 -7.69 3.46
N PHE A 152 13.89 -7.49 3.57
CA PHE A 152 13.34 -6.46 4.43
C PHE A 152 13.54 -6.83 5.90
N SER A 153 13.92 -5.86 6.74
CA SER A 153 14.05 -6.05 8.18
C SER A 153 13.11 -5.14 8.96
N GLY A 154 13.29 -3.81 8.88
CA GLY A 154 12.50 -2.87 9.68
C GLY A 154 12.87 -2.87 11.18
N ASP A 155 13.99 -3.50 11.55
CA ASP A 155 14.41 -3.68 12.94
C ASP A 155 15.24 -2.50 13.45
N THR A 156 15.08 -2.16 14.73
CA THR A 156 15.90 -1.15 15.41
C THR A 156 17.04 -1.80 16.20
N TYR A 157 18.24 -1.22 16.08
CA TYR A 157 19.45 -1.68 16.75
C TYR A 157 20.06 -0.54 17.57
N SER A 158 20.87 -0.89 18.56
CA SER A 158 21.67 0.08 19.32
C SER A 158 23.14 -0.03 18.93
N ALA A 159 23.76 1.12 18.64
CA ALA A 159 25.13 1.21 18.14
C ALA A 159 26.14 0.72 19.18
N ASN A 160 27.00 -0.20 18.76
CA ASN A 160 28.04 -0.79 19.60
C ASN A 160 29.31 -1.06 18.76
N GLY A 161 29.97 0.01 18.34
CA GLY A 161 31.23 -0.03 17.61
C GLY A 161 32.46 0.10 18.49
N GLU A 162 33.60 -0.30 17.94
CA GLU A 162 34.91 -0.16 18.59
C GLU A 162 35.31 1.33 18.68
N GLY A 163 35.92 1.74 19.80
CA GLY A 163 36.36 3.12 19.98
C GLY A 163 35.25 4.12 20.33
N GLY A 164 34.04 3.64 20.63
CA GLY A 164 32.91 4.47 21.06
C GLY A 164 31.95 4.88 19.93
N GLU A 165 32.25 4.49 18.68
CA GLU A 165 31.44 4.82 17.51
C GLU A 165 31.34 3.62 16.56
N LEU A 166 30.15 3.45 15.97
CA LEU A 166 29.84 2.46 14.96
C LEU A 166 30.03 3.06 13.57
N LYS A 167 30.96 2.51 12.79
CA LYS A 167 31.24 2.97 11.42
C LYS A 167 30.19 2.47 10.43
N LEU A 168 29.74 3.36 9.56
CA LEU A 168 28.87 3.07 8.42
C LEU A 168 29.68 3.07 7.13
N TYR A 169 29.44 2.07 6.28
CA TYR A 169 30.17 1.84 5.04
C TYR A 169 29.32 2.21 3.83
N GLN A 170 29.97 2.58 2.72
CA GLN A 170 29.27 2.90 1.48
C GLN A 170 28.51 1.69 0.94
N SER A 171 29.08 0.49 1.08
CA SER A 171 28.44 -0.77 0.69
C SER A 171 29.01 -1.94 1.49
N PRO A 172 28.32 -3.09 1.53
CA PRO A 172 28.83 -4.34 2.10
C PRO A 172 30.13 -4.85 1.48
N GLU A 173 30.46 -4.40 0.27
CA GLU A 173 31.58 -4.89 -0.52
C GLU A 173 32.81 -3.96 -0.49
N THR A 174 32.66 -2.75 0.05
CA THR A 174 33.73 -1.75 0.04
C THR A 174 34.11 -1.34 1.47
N PRO A 175 35.41 -1.11 1.76
CA PRO A 175 35.86 -0.71 3.08
C PRO A 175 35.68 0.80 3.34
N TRP A 176 34.97 1.52 2.47
CA TRP A 176 34.87 2.97 2.54
C TRP A 176 33.84 3.40 3.57
N VAL A 177 34.32 3.97 4.67
CA VAL A 177 33.49 4.56 5.72
C VAL A 177 32.91 5.88 5.19
N VAL A 178 31.59 6.02 5.30
CA VAL A 178 30.86 7.21 4.84
C VAL A 178 30.33 8.04 6.01
N ASP A 179 30.15 7.41 7.18
CA ASP A 179 29.58 8.05 8.37
C ASP A 179 29.85 7.21 9.63
N SER A 180 29.44 7.70 10.80
CA SER A 180 29.56 6.99 12.08
C SER A 180 28.45 7.35 13.06
N ILE A 181 27.98 6.37 13.82
CA ILE A 181 26.95 6.50 14.84
C ILE A 181 27.58 6.38 16.24
N PRO A 182 27.38 7.34 17.17
CA PRO A 182 27.86 7.20 18.55
C PRO A 182 27.24 5.99 19.26
N ASN A 183 28.04 5.27 20.05
CA ASN A 183 27.55 4.09 20.78
C ASN A 183 26.37 4.41 21.71
N GLY A 184 25.44 3.47 21.82
CA GLY A 184 24.18 3.63 22.56
C GLY A 184 23.09 4.37 21.81
N THR A 185 23.39 4.95 20.63
CA THR A 185 22.38 5.55 19.76
C THR A 185 21.60 4.46 19.03
N ASP A 186 20.28 4.59 19.00
CA ASP A 186 19.41 3.68 18.27
C ASP A 186 19.32 4.06 16.79
N PHE A 187 19.35 3.06 15.90
CA PHE A 187 19.25 3.24 14.45
C PHE A 187 18.39 2.16 13.81
N LEU A 188 17.71 2.51 12.72
CA LEU A 188 16.77 1.64 12.01
C LEU A 188 17.46 0.97 10.81
N ILE A 189 17.30 -0.36 10.70
CA ILE A 189 17.69 -1.12 9.52
C ILE A 189 16.49 -1.29 8.60
N HIS A 190 16.62 -0.81 7.38
CA HIS A 190 15.60 -0.97 6.35
C HIS A 190 15.69 -2.34 5.68
N MET A 191 16.87 -2.66 5.15
CA MET A 191 17.13 -3.88 4.40
C MET A 191 18.39 -4.58 4.92
N THR A 192 18.44 -5.90 4.80
CA THR A 192 19.64 -6.69 5.08
C THR A 192 20.19 -7.32 3.80
N TYR A 193 21.51 -7.50 3.77
CA TYR A 193 22.23 -8.14 2.66
C TYR A 193 23.27 -9.10 3.24
N GLU A 194 23.31 -10.34 2.76
CA GLU A 194 24.33 -11.29 3.16
C GLU A 194 25.50 -11.27 2.16
N SER A 195 26.70 -11.02 2.66
CA SER A 195 27.93 -11.09 1.87
C SER A 195 29.01 -11.83 2.64
N HIS A 196 29.56 -12.89 2.07
CA HIS A 196 30.67 -13.66 2.66
C HIS A 196 30.39 -14.13 4.11
N GLY A 197 29.14 -14.52 4.41
CA GLY A 197 28.71 -14.97 5.73
C GLY A 197 28.52 -13.85 6.76
N ILE A 198 28.62 -12.58 6.33
CA ILE A 198 28.33 -11.40 7.14
C ILE A 198 26.99 -10.83 6.72
N ILE A 199 26.13 -10.55 7.70
CA ILE A 199 24.85 -9.89 7.47
C ILE A 199 25.04 -8.39 7.67
N TRP A 200 24.81 -7.66 6.60
CA TRP A 200 24.87 -6.22 6.55
C TRP A 200 23.47 -5.63 6.64
N GLY A 201 23.31 -4.53 7.38
CA GLY A 201 22.08 -3.76 7.46
C GLY A 201 22.25 -2.40 6.80
N ASN A 202 21.29 -2.02 5.96
CA ASN A 202 21.20 -0.68 5.40
C ASN A 202 20.49 0.25 6.41
N VAL A 203 21.23 1.22 6.92
CA VAL A 203 20.76 2.22 7.88
C VAL A 203 20.03 3.34 7.16
N ILE A 204 18.87 3.73 7.70
CA ILE A 204 18.07 4.84 7.19
C ILE A 204 17.76 5.87 8.27
N GLY A 205 17.50 7.11 7.86
CA GLY A 205 17.12 8.21 8.75
C GLY A 205 18.20 9.28 8.84
N GLU A 206 18.55 9.66 10.08
CA GLU A 206 19.58 10.66 10.38
C GLU A 206 20.96 10.22 9.88
N TYR A 207 21.25 8.92 9.99
CA TYR A 207 22.48 8.29 9.50
C TYR A 207 22.18 7.47 8.25
N GLN A 208 23.18 7.33 7.37
CA GLN A 208 23.03 6.57 6.12
C GLN A 208 24.29 5.76 5.82
N GLY A 209 24.08 4.49 5.45
CA GLY A 209 25.14 3.59 5.04
C GLY A 209 24.86 2.16 5.46
N TRP A 210 25.86 1.30 5.30
CA TRP A 210 25.78 -0.12 5.61
C TRP A 210 26.57 -0.46 6.86
N VAL A 211 26.02 -1.32 7.70
CA VAL A 211 26.66 -1.75 8.94
C VAL A 211 26.67 -3.26 9.06
N ASN A 212 27.75 -3.82 9.59
CA ASN A 212 27.80 -5.22 9.97
C ASN A 212 26.96 -5.46 11.23
N LEU A 213 25.91 -6.29 11.12
CA LEU A 213 24.97 -6.57 12.20
C LEU A 213 25.43 -7.66 13.17
N SER A 214 26.52 -8.38 12.88
CA SER A 214 27.02 -9.49 13.71
C SER A 214 27.39 -9.08 15.15
N TRP A 215 27.63 -7.79 15.38
CA TRP A 215 28.05 -7.26 16.69
C TRP A 215 27.09 -6.22 17.27
N GLN A 216 25.96 -5.98 16.60
CA GLN A 216 25.00 -4.96 16.99
C GLN A 216 23.88 -5.58 17.83
N LYS A 217 23.46 -4.87 18.87
CA LYS A 217 22.42 -5.34 19.77
C LYS A 217 21.06 -5.02 19.19
N LEU A 218 20.30 -6.07 18.85
CA LEU A 218 18.93 -5.94 18.40
C LEU A 218 18.05 -5.46 19.56
N LYS A 219 17.29 -4.40 19.34
CA LYS A 219 16.33 -3.90 20.32
C LYS A 219 15.03 -4.69 20.18
N TYR A 220 14.58 -5.31 21.27
CA TYR A 220 13.36 -6.09 21.26
C TYR A 220 12.14 -5.20 20.97
N SER A 221 11.38 -5.54 19.92
CA SER A 221 10.27 -4.73 19.42
C SER A 221 8.91 -5.29 19.83
N LYS A 222 7.86 -4.48 19.65
CA LYS A 222 6.47 -4.90 19.86
C LYS A 222 6.12 -6.12 18.99
N ASP A 223 6.53 -6.09 17.73
CA ASP A 223 6.17 -7.14 16.77
C ASP A 223 6.86 -8.46 17.11
N MET A 224 8.11 -8.40 17.59
CA MET A 224 8.82 -9.57 18.12
C MET A 224 8.10 -10.16 19.33
N PHE A 225 7.72 -9.32 20.30
CA PHE A 225 6.94 -9.76 21.45
C PHE A 225 5.64 -10.45 21.03
N LEU A 226 4.90 -9.83 20.10
CA LEU A 226 3.61 -10.37 19.65
C LEU A 226 3.76 -11.73 18.97
N ASN A 227 4.82 -11.92 18.17
CA ASN A 227 5.09 -13.18 17.49
C ASN A 227 5.57 -14.28 18.45
N ASP A 228 6.50 -13.95 19.36
CA ASP A 228 7.06 -14.90 20.33
C ASP A 228 6.00 -15.42 21.32
N HIS A 229 4.98 -14.60 21.60
CA HIS A 229 3.94 -14.90 22.59
C HIS A 229 2.55 -15.10 22.00
N LYS A 230 2.43 -15.28 20.66
CA LYS A 230 1.14 -15.42 19.97
C LYS A 230 0.26 -16.55 20.54
N ASP A 231 0.88 -17.61 21.03
CA ASP A 231 0.21 -18.80 21.57
C ASP A 231 0.00 -18.74 23.10
N ASN A 232 0.49 -17.67 23.76
CA ASN A 232 0.47 -17.54 25.22
C ASN A 232 -0.66 -16.65 25.75
N TYR A 233 -1.55 -16.17 24.88
CA TYR A 233 -2.66 -15.32 25.29
C TYR A 233 -3.84 -16.14 25.83
N THR A 234 -4.47 -15.61 26.87
CA THR A 234 -5.65 -16.21 27.50
C THR A 234 -6.85 -15.26 27.45
N ASN A 235 -8.04 -15.82 27.65
CA ASN A 235 -9.29 -15.06 27.61
C ASN A 235 -9.41 -14.11 28.80
N TYR A 236 -9.88 -12.89 28.52
CA TYR A 236 -10.20 -11.88 29.53
C TYR A 236 -11.40 -12.28 30.40
N ASN A 237 -11.21 -12.32 31.72
CA ASN A 237 -12.23 -12.65 32.72
C ASN A 237 -12.61 -11.47 33.62
N GLY A 238 -12.16 -10.27 33.30
CA GLY A 238 -12.46 -9.07 34.09
C GLY A 238 -11.34 -8.64 35.01
N GLU A 239 -10.10 -8.93 34.65
CA GLU A 239 -8.88 -8.67 35.41
C GLU A 239 -8.76 -7.19 35.83
N ILE A 240 -9.33 -6.25 35.07
CA ILE A 240 -9.35 -4.81 35.40
C ILE A 240 -10.77 -4.24 35.63
N LYS A 241 -11.80 -5.09 35.80
CA LYS A 241 -13.18 -4.62 36.03
C LYS A 241 -13.35 -3.82 37.32
N GLY A 242 -12.56 -4.13 38.34
CA GLY A 242 -12.57 -3.45 39.63
C GLY A 242 -11.61 -2.27 39.73
N TYR A 243 -10.95 -1.88 38.64
CA TYR A 243 -10.02 -0.76 38.67
C TYR A 243 -10.77 0.57 38.82
N GLU A 244 -10.53 1.25 39.94
CA GLU A 244 -10.98 2.62 40.16
C GLU A 244 -9.82 3.58 39.88
N THR A 245 -9.99 4.42 38.86
CA THR A 245 -9.00 5.41 38.43
C THR A 245 -8.60 6.34 39.59
N LYS A 246 -7.33 6.33 40.00
CA LYS A 246 -6.84 7.22 41.08
C LYS A 246 -6.20 8.48 40.51
N SER A 247 -5.17 8.33 39.68
CA SER A 247 -4.40 9.47 39.16
C SER A 247 -3.97 9.32 37.70
N LYS A 248 -3.59 8.11 37.27
CA LYS A 248 -3.09 7.86 35.92
C LYS A 248 -3.32 6.40 35.51
N ILE A 249 -2.91 6.05 34.30
CA ILE A 249 -2.70 4.65 33.88
C ILE A 249 -1.52 4.61 32.92
N VAL A 250 -0.71 3.56 33.02
CA VAL A 250 0.48 3.34 32.20
C VAL A 250 0.17 2.29 31.13
N LEU A 251 0.41 2.65 29.88
CA LEU A 251 0.14 1.87 28.68
C LEU A 251 1.46 1.49 28.01
N TRP A 252 1.92 0.28 28.28
CA TRP A 252 3.20 -0.23 27.81
C TRP A 252 3.11 -0.67 26.34
N THR A 253 4.18 -0.48 25.57
CA THR A 253 4.24 -0.98 24.17
C THR A 253 4.15 -2.51 24.13
N PHE A 254 4.81 -3.17 25.08
CA PHE A 254 4.67 -4.57 25.44
C PHE A 254 5.09 -4.74 26.92
N PRO A 255 4.75 -5.85 27.61
CA PRO A 255 5.15 -6.09 28.99
C PRO A 255 6.65 -5.84 29.22
N HIS A 256 6.98 -5.05 30.25
CA HIS A 256 8.34 -4.61 30.59
C HIS A 256 9.11 -3.79 29.52
N SER A 257 8.47 -3.36 28.43
CA SER A 257 9.10 -2.48 27.44
C SER A 257 9.63 -1.19 28.08
N SER A 258 10.67 -0.58 27.52
CA SER A 258 11.15 0.73 28.01
C SER A 258 10.30 1.91 27.53
N ASP A 259 9.32 1.65 26.68
CA ASP A 259 8.47 2.65 26.04
C ASP A 259 7.02 2.45 26.49
N TYR A 260 6.42 3.52 26.99
CA TYR A 260 5.06 3.52 27.49
C TYR A 260 4.43 4.90 27.34
N GLN A 261 3.11 4.91 27.32
CA GLN A 261 2.32 6.13 27.38
C GLN A 261 1.66 6.24 28.76
N VAL A 262 1.42 7.46 29.22
CA VAL A 262 0.72 7.72 30.47
C VAL A 262 -0.52 8.54 30.16
N TYR A 263 -1.69 8.01 30.49
CA TYR A 263 -2.91 8.83 30.50
C TYR A 263 -3.15 9.34 31.91
N THR A 264 -3.40 10.64 32.04
CA THR A 264 -3.70 11.31 33.31
C THR A 264 -5.11 11.92 33.32
N ASP A 265 -5.76 12.05 32.15
CA ASP A 265 -7.13 12.53 32.06
C ASP A 265 -8.12 11.41 32.44
N ALA A 266 -8.94 11.64 33.47
CA ALA A 266 -9.87 10.65 33.99
C ALA A 266 -10.88 10.17 32.94
N LYS A 267 -11.28 11.02 31.99
CA LYS A 267 -12.23 10.64 30.93
C LYS A 267 -11.55 9.73 29.90
N GLU A 268 -10.29 9.97 29.57
CA GLU A 268 -9.48 9.10 28.71
C GLU A 268 -9.21 7.74 29.36
N ILE A 269 -8.81 7.74 30.63
CA ILE A 269 -8.58 6.49 31.39
C ILE A 269 -9.87 5.67 31.44
N ASN A 270 -10.99 6.28 31.85
CA ASN A 270 -12.27 5.58 31.94
C ASN A 270 -12.74 5.05 30.58
N ARG A 271 -12.52 5.80 29.49
CA ARG A 271 -12.82 5.35 28.14
C ARG A 271 -11.98 4.13 27.77
N TYR A 272 -10.69 4.16 28.07
CA TYR A 272 -9.76 3.07 27.77
C TYR A 272 -10.09 1.79 28.54
N VAL A 273 -10.23 1.89 29.85
CA VAL A 273 -10.61 0.78 30.75
C VAL A 273 -11.98 0.21 30.37
N SER A 274 -12.95 1.07 30.01
CA SER A 274 -14.27 0.62 29.55
C SER A 274 -14.21 -0.15 28.24
N ARG A 275 -13.30 0.20 27.31
CA ARG A 275 -13.12 -0.55 26.06
C ARG A 275 -12.62 -1.96 26.34
N ILE A 276 -11.60 -2.10 27.16
CA ILE A 276 -11.06 -3.40 27.58
C ILE A 276 -12.15 -4.23 28.26
N ASN A 277 -12.85 -3.64 29.23
CA ASN A 277 -13.88 -4.35 30.00
C ASN A 277 -15.06 -4.86 29.16
N ASN A 278 -15.37 -4.19 28.05
CA ASN A 278 -16.48 -4.54 27.18
C ASN A 278 -16.07 -5.32 25.93
N ASN A 279 -14.77 -5.57 25.72
CA ASN A 279 -14.27 -6.30 24.56
C ASN A 279 -13.92 -7.75 24.94
N LYS A 280 -14.56 -8.72 24.27
CA LYS A 280 -14.36 -10.15 24.48
C LYS A 280 -13.03 -10.65 23.91
N ASP A 281 -12.45 -9.92 22.98
CA ASP A 281 -11.19 -10.25 22.30
C ASP A 281 -9.99 -9.55 22.99
N THR A 282 -10.17 -9.10 24.24
CA THR A 282 -9.09 -8.57 25.07
C THR A 282 -8.06 -9.66 25.36
N TYR A 283 -6.79 -9.35 25.13
CA TYR A 283 -5.68 -10.25 25.39
C TYR A 283 -5.27 -10.19 26.86
N VAL A 284 -5.06 -11.37 27.46
CA VAL A 284 -4.42 -11.52 28.77
C VAL A 284 -3.11 -12.28 28.59
N PHE A 285 -2.03 -11.71 29.11
CA PHE A 285 -0.71 -12.32 29.12
C PHE A 285 -0.22 -12.47 30.55
N ILE A 286 0.44 -13.59 30.83
CA ILE A 286 1.12 -13.85 32.09
C ILE A 286 2.60 -13.98 31.76
N ASP A 287 3.43 -13.13 32.35
CA ASP A 287 4.87 -13.18 32.12
C ASP A 287 5.55 -14.28 32.96
N GLU A 288 6.87 -14.40 32.78
CA GLU A 288 7.73 -15.39 33.44
C GLU A 288 7.71 -15.29 34.98
N GLU A 289 7.38 -14.11 35.53
CA GLU A 289 7.27 -13.86 36.97
C GLU A 289 5.86 -14.11 37.51
N GLY A 290 4.90 -14.47 36.64
CA GLY A 290 3.50 -14.70 37.00
C GLY A 290 2.66 -13.41 37.07
N ASN A 291 3.21 -12.29 36.64
CA ASN A 291 2.54 -11.00 36.60
C ASN A 291 1.54 -10.98 35.42
N LYS A 292 0.37 -10.39 35.67
CA LYS A 292 -0.71 -10.31 34.68
C LYS A 292 -0.71 -8.99 33.94
N TRP A 293 -0.91 -9.09 32.64
CA TRP A 293 -0.99 -7.97 31.72
C TRP A 293 -2.24 -8.09 30.85
N VAL A 294 -2.90 -6.97 30.59
CA VAL A 294 -4.07 -6.93 29.69
C VAL A 294 -3.87 -5.93 28.56
N ALA A 295 -4.30 -6.27 27.36
CA ALA A 295 -4.24 -5.39 26.20
C ALA A 295 -5.52 -5.40 25.39
N SER A 296 -5.91 -4.23 24.91
CA SER A 296 -7.00 -4.10 23.94
C SER A 296 -6.52 -4.57 22.55
N PRO A 297 -7.38 -5.25 21.76
CA PRO A 297 -6.99 -5.74 20.44
C PRO A 297 -6.84 -4.64 19.39
N GLU A 298 -7.35 -3.43 19.64
CA GLU A 298 -7.29 -2.32 18.68
C GLU A 298 -5.92 -1.66 18.62
N ASP A 299 -5.26 -1.52 19.78
CA ASP A 299 -4.03 -0.74 19.95
C ASP A 299 -2.87 -1.58 20.50
N LEU A 300 -3.16 -2.76 21.06
CA LEU A 300 -2.20 -3.72 21.60
C LEU A 300 -1.22 -3.04 22.57
N ARG A 301 -1.75 -2.15 23.42
CA ARG A 301 -1.02 -1.55 24.53
C ARG A 301 -1.36 -2.31 25.81
N TRP A 302 -0.35 -2.56 26.63
CA TRP A 302 -0.45 -3.45 27.77
C TRP A 302 -0.56 -2.67 29.07
N ILE A 303 -1.47 -3.08 29.94
CA ILE A 303 -1.62 -2.57 31.31
C ILE A 303 -1.16 -3.66 32.27
N TYR A 304 -0.30 -3.29 33.20
CA TYR A 304 0.02 -4.15 34.34
C TYR A 304 -1.16 -4.19 35.32
N VAL A 305 -1.72 -5.38 35.55
CA VAL A 305 -3.00 -5.51 36.27
C VAL A 305 -2.86 -5.19 37.76
N SER A 306 -1.77 -5.63 38.39
CA SER A 306 -1.60 -5.50 39.85
C SER A 306 -1.35 -4.04 40.27
N ASP A 307 -0.70 -3.25 39.42
CA ASP A 307 -0.47 -1.82 39.64
C ASP A 307 -0.49 -1.04 38.30
N PRO A 308 -1.68 -0.67 37.80
CA PRO A 308 -1.83 0.01 36.52
C PRO A 308 -1.17 1.40 36.43
N GLU A 309 -0.74 1.99 37.56
CA GLU A 309 -0.08 3.29 37.61
C GLU A 309 1.46 3.19 37.67
N ASN A 310 2.01 1.98 37.71
CA ASN A 310 3.44 1.73 37.87
C ASN A 310 4.24 2.09 36.61
N THR A 311 5.25 2.94 36.76
CA THR A 311 6.20 3.34 35.70
C THR A 311 7.56 2.65 35.80
N ASP A 312 7.80 1.91 36.89
CA ASP A 312 9.10 1.37 37.27
C ASP A 312 9.17 -0.14 36.96
N LEU A 313 8.55 -0.56 35.86
CA LEU A 313 8.56 -1.95 35.35
C LEU A 313 9.44 -2.14 34.11
N ALA A 314 10.00 -1.04 33.58
CA ALA A 314 10.80 -1.05 32.37
C ALA A 314 12.06 -1.91 32.57
N ASN A 315 12.26 -2.89 31.70
CA ASN A 315 13.47 -3.69 31.63
C ASN A 315 13.90 -3.80 30.16
N ILE A 316 15.00 -3.14 29.79
CA ILE A 316 15.49 -3.16 28.42
C ILE A 316 16.09 -4.54 28.12
N ARG A 317 15.33 -5.39 27.44
CA ARG A 317 15.81 -6.68 26.92
C ARG A 317 16.53 -6.45 25.59
N TYR A 318 17.82 -6.79 25.54
CA TYR A 318 18.58 -6.90 24.29
C TYR A 318 18.76 -8.39 23.97
N PHE A 319 18.65 -8.75 22.69
CA PHE A 319 18.84 -10.12 22.23
C PHE A 319 20.13 -10.26 21.43
N ASP A 320 20.88 -11.31 21.74
CA ASP A 320 21.87 -11.87 20.81
C ASP A 320 21.09 -12.71 19.79
N ARG A 321 21.12 -12.31 18.52
CA ARG A 321 20.19 -12.88 17.52
C ARG A 321 20.55 -14.34 17.17
N VAL A 322 19.53 -15.22 17.17
CA VAL A 322 19.42 -16.38 16.26
C VAL A 322 18.36 -16.02 15.23
N LEU A 323 18.72 -15.99 13.95
CA LEU A 323 17.84 -15.51 12.87
C LEU A 323 16.72 -16.51 12.57
N PHE A 324 15.47 -16.04 12.56
CA PHE A 324 14.30 -16.79 12.13
C PHE A 324 14.35 -17.11 10.62
N GLU A 325 13.87 -18.29 10.25
CA GLU A 325 13.72 -18.74 8.87
C GLU A 325 12.65 -17.94 8.10
N ASN A 326 12.98 -17.67 6.83
CA ASN A 326 12.22 -16.98 5.78
C ASN A 326 10.70 -17.17 5.80
N GLU A 327 9.94 -16.08 5.85
CA GLU A 327 8.64 -16.02 5.18
C GLU A 327 8.85 -15.61 3.71
N GLN A 328 8.45 -16.50 2.81
CA GLN A 328 8.61 -16.35 1.37
C GLN A 328 7.87 -15.12 0.85
N THR A 329 8.59 -14.30 0.07
CA THR A 329 7.99 -13.25 -0.76
C THR A 329 6.93 -13.85 -1.70
N PRO A 330 5.75 -13.20 -1.88
CA PRO A 330 4.75 -13.68 -2.83
C PRO A 330 5.31 -13.70 -4.26
N PRO A 331 4.91 -14.66 -5.11
CA PRO A 331 5.48 -14.81 -6.45
C PRO A 331 5.13 -13.63 -7.35
N ARG A 332 6.14 -13.05 -8.03
CA ARG A 332 5.96 -12.06 -9.10
C ARG A 332 5.45 -12.73 -10.39
N ILE A 333 4.50 -12.06 -11.04
CA ILE A 333 4.03 -12.35 -12.39
C ILE A 333 5.21 -12.24 -13.37
N SER A 334 5.43 -13.26 -14.22
CA SER A 334 6.63 -13.35 -15.06
C SER A 334 6.65 -12.34 -16.22
N TRP A 335 7.85 -11.96 -16.63
CA TRP A 335 8.11 -11.06 -17.77
C TRP A 335 7.52 -11.56 -19.10
N ASP A 336 7.34 -12.88 -19.25
CA ASP A 336 6.69 -13.50 -20.40
C ASP A 336 5.21 -13.08 -20.53
N TYR A 337 4.54 -12.90 -19.39
CA TYR A 337 3.14 -12.46 -19.34
C TYR A 337 2.99 -10.99 -19.77
N ILE A 338 3.96 -10.15 -19.42
CA ILE A 338 4.01 -8.73 -19.80
C ILE A 338 4.37 -8.59 -21.29
N GLY A 339 5.32 -9.39 -21.78
CA GLY A 339 5.68 -9.44 -23.19
C GLY A 339 4.50 -9.86 -24.09
N PHE A 340 3.72 -10.86 -23.66
CA PHE A 340 2.52 -11.30 -24.35
C PHE A 340 1.47 -10.18 -24.46
N MET A 341 1.24 -9.42 -23.37
CA MET A 341 0.26 -8.33 -23.36
C MET A 341 0.68 -7.15 -24.25
N LEU A 342 1.97 -6.79 -24.29
CA LEU A 342 2.48 -5.73 -25.16
C LEU A 342 2.36 -6.08 -26.66
N VAL A 343 2.60 -7.34 -27.03
CA VAL A 343 2.45 -7.81 -28.41
C VAL A 343 0.99 -7.77 -28.85
N VAL A 344 0.05 -8.18 -27.97
CA VAL A 344 -1.39 -8.10 -28.25
C VAL A 344 -1.87 -6.65 -28.39
N SER A 345 -1.37 -5.72 -27.58
CA SER A 345 -1.69 -4.29 -27.66
C SER A 345 -1.12 -3.60 -28.92
N PHE A 346 0.07 -3.99 -29.38
CA PHE A 346 0.69 -3.40 -30.58
C PHE A 346 0.07 -3.91 -31.89
N ILE A 347 -0.33 -5.19 -31.92
CA ILE A 347 -1.03 -5.78 -33.07
C ILE A 347 -2.43 -5.17 -33.22
N SER A 348 -3.12 -4.93 -32.10
CA SER A 348 -4.47 -4.34 -32.11
C SER A 348 -4.49 -2.86 -32.53
N SER A 349 -3.50 -2.06 -32.12
CA SER A 349 -3.38 -0.64 -32.55
C SER A 349 -3.07 -0.51 -34.05
N SER A 350 -2.20 -1.37 -34.58
CA SER A 350 -1.75 -1.33 -35.97
C SER A 350 -2.84 -1.75 -36.96
N ILE A 351 -3.65 -2.76 -36.60
CA ILE A 351 -4.82 -3.19 -37.40
C ILE A 351 -5.90 -2.11 -37.40
N GLY A 352 -6.14 -1.44 -36.26
CA GLY A 352 -7.11 -0.35 -36.14
C GLY A 352 -6.79 0.85 -37.04
N VAL A 353 -5.53 1.30 -37.05
CA VAL A 353 -5.10 2.43 -37.90
C VAL A 353 -5.17 2.10 -39.39
N HIS A 354 -4.83 0.86 -39.78
CA HIS A 354 -4.89 0.45 -41.19
C HIS A 354 -6.34 0.32 -41.68
N TYR A 355 -7.25 -0.21 -40.85
CA TYR A 355 -8.67 -0.37 -41.19
C TYR A 355 -9.41 0.98 -41.33
N ILE A 356 -9.09 1.96 -40.48
CA ILE A 356 -9.66 3.31 -40.53
C ILE A 356 -9.25 4.04 -41.83
N LYS A 357 -7.98 3.94 -42.25
CA LYS A 357 -7.53 4.53 -43.53
C LYS A 357 -8.28 3.96 -44.73
N THR A 358 -8.53 2.65 -44.75
CA THR A 358 -9.19 1.99 -45.88
C THR A 358 -10.67 2.36 -45.97
N LYS A 359 -11.38 2.47 -44.84
CA LYS A 359 -12.80 2.86 -44.84
C LYS A 359 -13.03 4.35 -45.15
N VAL A 360 -12.16 5.24 -44.66
CA VAL A 360 -12.24 6.67 -44.99
C VAL A 360 -12.05 6.90 -46.49
N ASN A 361 -11.12 6.19 -47.13
CA ASN A 361 -10.93 6.30 -48.60
C ASN A 361 -12.12 5.76 -49.40
N ILE A 362 -12.76 4.66 -48.97
CA ILE A 362 -13.95 4.12 -49.65
C ILE A 362 -15.14 5.08 -49.53
N HIS A 363 -15.32 5.73 -48.37
CA HIS A 363 -16.42 6.65 -48.14
C HIS A 363 -16.25 8.01 -48.86
N VAL A 364 -15.00 8.45 -49.07
CA VAL A 364 -14.71 9.64 -49.88
C VAL A 364 -14.94 9.38 -51.37
N GLN A 365 -14.61 8.19 -51.89
CA GLN A 365 -14.87 7.86 -53.31
C GLN A 365 -16.35 7.66 -53.64
N GLN A 366 -17.16 7.14 -52.71
CA GLN A 366 -18.60 6.97 -52.89
C GLN A 366 -19.42 8.27 -52.86
N ASN A 367 -18.81 9.39 -52.42
CA ASN A 367 -19.45 10.70 -52.39
C ASN A 367 -18.96 11.65 -53.52
N ILE A 368 -18.08 11.17 -54.41
CA ILE A 368 -17.54 11.93 -55.56
C ILE A 368 -18.08 11.38 -56.91
N GLN A 369 -18.76 10.24 -56.91
CA GLN A 369 -19.59 9.75 -58.04
C GLN A 369 -21.06 10.01 -57.76
#